data_AF-A0A183VGB2-F1
#
_entry.id   AF-A0A183VGB2-F1
#
_cell.length_a   1.000
_cell.length_b   1.000
_cell.length_c   1.000
_cell.angle_alpha   90.00
_cell.angle_beta   90.00
_cell.angle_gamma   90.00
#
_symmetry.space_group_name_H-M   'P 1'
#
loop_
_entity.id
_entity.type
_entity.pdbx_description
1 polymer ?
#
loop_
_entity_poly.entity_id
_entity_poly.type
_entity_poly.pdbx_seq_one_letter_code
_entity_poly.pdbx_strand_id
1 'polypeptide(L)'
;MEPDAIPGKGSSSGHVTEIEQLRSRLSKTLEKFPSYNTDFSLLRWLRSEHFDIDVTAQKFESALHTLAAVGAFNNNECILESAQNVLRSVTPAAEYFPGYP
;
A
#
# COMPACT_ATOMS: atom_id res chain seq x y z
N MET A 1 -12.70 -28.58 -16.27
CA MET A 1 -11.97 -27.29 -16.11
C MET A 1 -12.48 -26.69 -14.82
N GLU A 2 -11.91 -27.13 -13.71
CA GLU A 2 -12.27 -26.65 -12.37
C GLU A 2 -11.52 -25.35 -12.10
N PRO A 3 -12.17 -24.31 -11.55
CA PRO A 3 -11.45 -23.16 -11.03
C PRO A 3 -10.82 -23.56 -9.70
N ASP A 4 -9.49 -23.64 -9.71
CA ASP A 4 -8.64 -23.72 -8.52
C ASP A 4 -8.96 -22.52 -7.61
N ALA A 5 -9.85 -22.75 -6.66
CA ALA A 5 -10.11 -21.84 -5.57
C ALA A 5 -8.83 -21.74 -4.74
N ILE A 6 -8.06 -20.66 -4.93
CA ILE A 6 -6.97 -20.28 -4.05
C ILE A 6 -7.55 -20.25 -2.63
N PRO A 7 -7.17 -21.15 -1.70
CA PRO A 7 -7.61 -21.03 -0.34
C PRO A 7 -6.86 -19.83 0.23
N GLY A 8 -7.55 -18.68 0.26
CA GLY A 8 -7.25 -17.56 1.13
C GLY A 8 -7.33 -18.07 2.56
N LYS A 9 -6.25 -18.72 2.99
CA LYS A 9 -6.08 -19.33 4.30
C LYS A 9 -6.07 -18.18 5.30
N GLY A 10 -7.25 -17.84 5.82
CA GLY A 10 -7.42 -17.04 7.02
C GLY A 10 -6.66 -17.72 8.15
N SER A 11 -5.39 -17.38 8.27
CA SER A 11 -4.47 -17.98 9.23
C SER A 11 -4.49 -17.13 10.50
N SER A 12 -5.07 -17.74 11.53
CA SER A 12 -4.96 -17.43 12.96
C SER A 12 -5.58 -16.13 13.46
N SER A 13 -6.87 -16.28 13.78
CA SER A 13 -7.53 -15.65 14.94
C SER A 13 -6.68 -15.84 16.20
N GLY A 14 -5.78 -14.90 16.47
CA GLY A 14 -4.98 -14.85 17.71
C GLY A 14 -4.43 -13.45 18.05
N HIS A 15 -4.31 -12.56 17.05
CA HIS A 15 -3.64 -11.27 17.20
C HIS A 15 -4.57 -10.06 17.03
N VAL A 16 -5.88 -10.26 17.18
CA VAL A 16 -6.87 -9.17 17.06
C VAL A 16 -6.62 -8.09 18.12
N THR A 17 -6.19 -8.49 19.32
CA THR A 17 -5.86 -7.59 20.42
C THR A 17 -4.66 -6.70 20.08
N GLU A 18 -3.62 -7.24 19.46
CA GLU A 18 -2.44 -6.51 19.02
C GLU A 18 -2.76 -5.54 17.87
N ILE A 19 -3.62 -5.94 16.93
CA ILE A 19 -4.09 -5.03 15.86
C ILE A 19 -4.83 -3.84 16.46
N GLU A 20 -5.74 -4.08 17.41
CA GLU A 20 -6.52 -3.01 18.06
C GLU A 20 -5.63 -2.07 18.89
N GLN A 21 -4.62 -2.62 19.60
CA GLN A 21 -3.64 -1.81 20.32
C GLN A 21 -2.80 -0.95 19.37
N LEU A 22 -2.33 -1.55 18.26
CA LEU A 22 -1.58 -0.84 17.23
C LEU A 22 -2.44 0.24 16.56
N ARG A 23 -3.72 -0.05 16.25
CA ARG A 23 -4.70 0.94 15.74
C ARG A 23 -4.89 2.10 16.69
N SER A 24 -5.04 1.83 17.99
CA SER A 24 -5.23 2.87 19.00
C SER A 24 -4.03 3.81 19.05
N ARG A 25 -2.81 3.25 19.07
CA ARG A 25 -1.55 4.01 19.04
C ARG A 25 -1.39 4.84 17.77
N LEU A 26 -1.70 4.25 16.63
CA LEU A 26 -1.52 4.85 15.31
C LEU A 26 -2.74 5.64 14.83
N SER A 27 -3.79 5.79 15.63
CA SER A 27 -5.06 6.43 15.25
C SER A 27 -4.86 7.73 14.48
N LYS A 28 -4.07 8.65 15.03
CA LYS A 28 -3.75 9.95 14.40
C LYS A 28 -3.04 9.84 13.05
N THR A 29 -2.21 8.82 12.88
CA THR A 29 -1.44 8.60 11.65
C THR A 29 -2.29 7.86 10.62
N LEU A 30 -3.13 6.93 11.06
CA LEU A 30 -4.10 6.21 10.23
C LEU A 30 -5.22 7.13 9.71
N GLU A 31 -5.61 8.15 10.47
CA GLU A 31 -6.52 9.21 9.99
C GLU A 31 -5.94 9.96 8.78
N LYS A 32 -4.63 10.15 8.73
CA LYS A 32 -3.94 10.78 7.58
C LYS A 32 -3.78 9.82 6.40
N PHE A 33 -3.68 8.53 6.66
CA PHE A 33 -3.42 7.48 5.66
C PHE A 33 -4.47 6.35 5.75
N PRO A 34 -5.74 6.61 5.39
CA PRO A 34 -6.83 5.65 5.56
C PRO A 34 -6.60 4.34 4.78
N SER A 35 -5.88 4.38 3.66
CA SER A 35 -5.53 3.21 2.84
C SER A 35 -4.71 2.15 3.59
N TYR A 36 -3.98 2.55 4.64
CA TYR A 36 -3.15 1.65 5.45
C TYR A 36 -3.85 1.19 6.73
N ASN A 37 -5.08 1.64 7.01
CA ASN A 37 -5.90 1.20 8.15
C ASN A 37 -6.62 -0.13 7.89
N THR A 38 -5.96 -1.06 7.21
CA THR A 38 -6.50 -2.40 6.92
C THR A 38 -5.84 -3.44 7.82
N ASP A 39 -6.64 -4.41 8.27
CA ASP A 39 -6.17 -5.49 9.15
C ASP A 39 -5.00 -6.26 8.54
N PHE A 40 -5.03 -6.46 7.21
CA PHE A 40 -3.94 -7.09 6.48
C PHE A 40 -2.64 -6.28 6.56
N SER A 41 -2.71 -4.95 6.39
CA SER A 41 -1.53 -4.08 6.47
C SER A 41 -0.97 -4.09 7.89
N LEU A 42 -1.81 -3.90 8.90
CA LEU A 42 -1.39 -3.89 10.30
C LEU A 42 -0.79 -5.23 10.73
N LEU A 43 -1.41 -6.35 10.35
CA LEU A 43 -0.87 -7.70 10.59
C LEU A 43 0.48 -7.92 9.92
N ARG A 44 0.67 -7.41 8.70
CA ARG A 44 1.94 -7.54 7.98
C ARG A 44 3.08 -6.83 8.73
N TRP A 45 2.80 -5.65 9.27
CA TRP A 45 3.78 -4.89 10.06
C TRP A 45 4.04 -5.56 11.41
N LEU A 46 3.00 -5.98 12.13
CA LEU A 46 3.14 -6.73 13.39
C LEU A 46 3.94 -8.02 13.23
N ARG A 47 3.69 -8.78 12.16
CA ARG A 47 4.45 -10.00 11.88
C ARG A 47 5.94 -9.73 11.65
N SER A 48 6.27 -8.58 11.08
CA SER A 48 7.67 -8.23 10.76
C SER A 48 8.49 -7.92 12.00
N GLU A 49 7.86 -7.39 13.05
CA GLU A 49 8.51 -7.01 14.31
C GLU A 49 8.13 -7.96 15.47
N HIS A 50 7.81 -9.23 15.17
CA HIS A 50 7.49 -10.24 16.19
C HIS A 50 6.35 -9.84 17.16
N PHE A 51 5.37 -9.06 16.68
CA PHE A 51 4.24 -8.53 17.45
C PHE A 51 4.60 -7.50 18.54
N ASP A 52 5.76 -6.86 18.44
CA ASP A 52 6.13 -5.72 19.28
C ASP A 52 5.38 -4.46 18.84
N ILE A 53 4.41 -4.01 19.64
CA ILE A 53 3.52 -2.90 19.30
C ILE A 53 4.27 -1.56 19.21
N ASP A 54 5.18 -1.29 20.15
CA ASP A 54 5.88 0.00 20.22
C ASP A 54 6.88 0.14 19.07
N VAL A 55 7.66 -0.91 18.78
CA VAL A 55 8.59 -0.92 17.65
C VAL A 55 7.84 -0.85 16.32
N THR A 56 6.75 -1.62 16.19
CA THR A 56 5.90 -1.59 14.99
C THR A 56 5.33 -0.20 14.77
N ALA A 57 4.80 0.45 15.81
CA ALA A 57 4.21 1.78 15.70
C ALA A 57 5.24 2.81 15.21
N GLN A 58 6.42 2.87 15.85
CA GLN A 58 7.48 3.80 15.47
C GLN A 58 7.94 3.63 14.01
N LYS A 59 8.17 2.38 13.59
CA LYS A 59 8.58 2.06 12.22
C LYS A 59 7.50 2.38 11.21
N PHE A 60 6.25 2.06 11.54
CA PHE A 60 5.11 2.31 10.67
C PHE A 60 4.89 3.80 10.46
N GLU A 61 4.92 4.60 11.53
CA GLU A 61 4.81 6.07 11.42
C GLU A 61 5.96 6.65 10.61
N SER A 62 7.20 6.23 10.90
CA SER A 62 8.38 6.69 10.15
C SER A 62 8.27 6.33 8.67
N ALA A 63 7.82 5.13 8.34
CA ALA A 63 7.64 4.68 6.96
C ALA A 63 6.58 5.52 6.24
N LEU A 64 5.41 5.74 6.85
CA LEU A 64 4.34 6.55 6.27
C LEU A 64 4.76 8.01 6.11
N HIS A 65 5.42 8.60 7.11
CA HIS A 65 5.95 9.95 6.99
C HIS A 65 7.01 10.08 5.90
N THR A 66 7.89 9.09 5.75
CA THR A 66 8.90 9.06 4.68
C THR A 66 8.24 8.94 3.30
N LEU A 67 7.26 8.05 3.16
CA LEU A 67 6.47 7.90 1.93
C LEU A 67 5.72 9.19 1.58
N ALA A 68 5.16 9.87 2.58
CA ALA A 68 4.51 11.16 2.38
C ALA A 68 5.50 12.25 1.95
N ALA A 69 6.68 12.31 2.58
CA ALA A 69 7.73 13.26 2.22
C ALA A 69 8.28 13.04 0.80
N VAL A 70 8.35 11.79 0.34
CA VAL A 70 8.76 11.42 -1.03
C VAL A 70 7.62 11.64 -2.04
N GLY A 71 6.42 12.02 -1.59
CA GLY A 71 5.28 12.26 -2.47
C GLY A 71 4.63 10.97 -2.98
N ALA A 72 4.84 9.83 -2.34
CA ALA A 72 4.26 8.54 -2.75
C ALA A 72 2.73 8.51 -2.69
N PHE A 73 2.13 9.42 -1.91
CA PHE A 73 0.68 9.61 -1.82
C PHE A 73 0.16 10.76 -2.69
N ASN A 74 1.06 11.51 -3.35
CA ASN A 74 0.71 12.61 -4.26
C ASN A 74 0.39 12.11 -5.68
N ASN A 75 0.16 10.79 -5.84
CA ASN A 75 -0.26 10.19 -7.08
C ASN A 75 -1.73 10.57 -7.34
N ASN A 76 -1.91 11.80 -7.84
CA ASN A 76 -2.71 11.96 -9.04
C ASN A 76 -2.19 10.91 -10.00
N GLU A 77 -3.01 9.90 -10.14
CA GLU A 77 -2.92 8.77 -11.04
C GLU A 77 -1.92 9.05 -12.17
N CYS A 78 -0.93 8.18 -12.32
CA CYS A 78 -0.25 8.05 -13.61
C CYS A 78 -1.31 7.53 -14.58
N ILE A 79 -2.24 8.41 -14.98
CA ILE A 79 -3.24 8.14 -15.99
C ILE A 79 -2.39 7.75 -17.19
N LEU A 80 -2.61 6.53 -17.68
CA LEU A 80 -1.92 6.01 -18.85
C LEU A 80 -1.92 7.05 -19.99
N GLU A 81 -3.00 7.83 -20.09
CA GLU A 81 -3.16 8.95 -21.00
C GLU A 81 -2.16 10.10 -20.78
N SER A 82 -1.82 10.44 -19.53
CA SER A 82 -0.80 11.46 -19.23
C SER A 82 0.60 10.99 -19.63
N ALA A 83 0.92 9.71 -19.39
CA ALA A 83 2.18 9.13 -19.86
C ALA A 83 2.23 9.05 -21.40
N GLN A 84 1.13 8.68 -22.05
CA GLN A 84 1.01 8.65 -23.51
C GLN A 84 1.12 10.05 -24.15
N ASN A 85 0.54 11.08 -23.52
CA ASN A 85 0.64 12.46 -24.00
C ASN A 85 2.07 12.99 -23.93
N VAL A 86 2.80 12.66 -22.86
CA VAL A 86 4.24 12.97 -22.75
C VAL A 86 5.03 12.21 -23.81
N LEU A 87 4.80 10.91 -23.98
CA LEU A 87 5.51 10.10 -25.00
C LEU A 87 5.27 10.61 -26.42
N ARG A 88 4.04 11.01 -26.77
CA ARG A 88 3.74 11.66 -28.07
C ARG A 88 4.47 12.99 -28.25
N SER A 89 4.64 13.78 -27.20
CA SER A 89 5.32 15.09 -27.27
C SER A 89 6.85 15.00 -27.41
N VAL A 90 7.46 13.92 -26.89
CA VAL A 90 8.92 13.76 -26.81
C VAL A 90 9.47 12.97 -28.00
N THR A 91 8.68 12.11 -28.64
CA THR A 91 9.18 11.25 -29.71
C THR A 91 8.11 10.98 -30.78
N PRO A 92 8.34 11.39 -32.05
CA PRO A 92 7.44 11.09 -33.16
C PRO A 92 7.35 9.59 -33.48
N ALA A 93 8.24 8.75 -32.94
CA ALA A 93 8.15 7.30 -33.04
C ALA A 93 7.10 6.67 -32.08
N ALA A 94 6.38 7.49 -31.29
CA ALA A 94 5.32 7.02 -30.40
C ALA A 94 4.18 6.28 -31.14
N GLU A 95 3.97 6.58 -32.42
CA GLU A 95 2.99 5.90 -33.30
C GLU A 95 3.36 4.44 -33.64
N TYR A 96 4.61 4.01 -33.41
CA TYR A 96 5.09 2.68 -33.81
C TYR A 96 5.24 1.71 -32.64
N PHE A 97 4.83 2.07 -31.42
CA PHE A 97 4.85 1.14 -30.29
C PHE A 97 3.72 0.12 -30.40
N PRO A 98 4.02 -1.20 -30.31
CA PRO A 98 3.03 -2.24 -30.46
C PRO A 98 2.05 -2.23 -29.27
N GLY A 99 0.76 -2.00 -29.56
CA GLY A 99 -0.30 -1.84 -28.56
C GLY A 99 -1.30 -0.70 -28.84
N TYR A 100 -1.13 0.04 -29.94
CA TYR A 100 -2.12 1.00 -30.43
C TYR A 100 -3.21 0.32 -31.28
N PRO A 101 -4.51 0.66 -31.13
CA PRO A 101 -5.52 0.50 -32.17
C PRO A 101 -5.36 1.55 -33.29
#